data_AF-A0A177KES9-F1
#
_entry.id   AF-A0A177KES9-F1
#
_cell.length_a   1.000
_cell.length_b   1.000
_cell.length_c   1.000
_cell.angle_alpha   90.00
_cell.angle_beta   90.00
_cell.angle_gamma   90.00
#
_symmetry.space_group_name_H-M   'P 1'
#
loop_
_entity.id
_entity.type
_entity.pdbx_description
1 polymer ?
#
loop_
_entity_poly.entity_id
_entity_poly.type
_entity_poly.pdbx_seq_one_letter_code
_entity_poly.pdbx_strand_id
1 'polypeptide(L)'
;MSAPDEGRVEPASALAGVPDEFQRLWTPHRMAYIQAGPEPLKHDCPFCAAPGKSDEEGLIVARGETAYVLLNLFPYNSGHLLVCPYRHFGSYDEATPEEVAEIGALTQVAMRVLRKVANCDGFNLGMNQGEVAGAGVAAHLHQHVVPRWATDANFFPIIAKTKALPQLLGEVRQSVADGWPVL
;
A
#
# COMPACT_ATOMS: atom_id res chain seq x y z
N MET A 1 38.44 -9.19 -5.13
CA MET A 1 37.15 -9.89 -5.13
C MET A 1 36.37 -9.35 -3.95
N SER A 2 35.47 -8.40 -4.21
CA SER A 2 34.61 -7.83 -3.16
C SER A 2 33.54 -8.85 -2.82
N ALA A 3 33.31 -9.06 -1.52
CA ALA A 3 32.25 -9.95 -1.03
C ALA A 3 30.88 -9.50 -1.57
N PRO A 4 29.95 -10.42 -1.85
CA PRO A 4 28.59 -10.06 -2.22
C PRO A 4 27.93 -9.33 -1.03
N ASP A 5 27.22 -8.26 -1.35
CA ASP A 5 26.40 -7.50 -0.40
C ASP A 5 25.32 -8.43 0.17
N GLU A 6 25.50 -8.87 1.42
CA GLU A 6 24.48 -9.60 2.15
C GLU A 6 23.32 -8.63 2.41
N GLY A 7 22.35 -8.63 1.49
CA GLY A 7 21.18 -7.75 1.50
C GLY A 7 20.56 -7.66 2.88
N ARG A 8 20.70 -6.50 3.50
CA ARG A 8 20.17 -6.19 4.82
C ARG A 8 18.65 -6.39 4.81
N VAL A 9 18.17 -7.34 5.60
CA VAL A 9 16.72 -7.61 5.72
C VAL A 9 16.09 -6.48 6.54
N GLU A 10 15.28 -5.65 5.90
CA GLU A 10 14.49 -4.62 6.60
C GLU A 10 13.25 -5.25 7.25
N PRO A 11 12.90 -4.85 8.49
CA PRO A 11 11.68 -5.34 9.14
C PRO A 11 10.44 -4.76 8.46
N ALA A 12 9.37 -5.56 8.34
CA ALA A 12 8.12 -5.12 7.70
C ALA A 12 7.48 -3.92 8.41
N SER A 13 7.73 -3.74 9.72
CA SER A 13 7.30 -2.57 10.49
C SER A 13 7.92 -1.25 10.01
N ALA A 14 9.05 -1.30 9.30
CA ALA A 14 9.68 -0.11 8.72
C ALA A 14 9.13 0.26 7.33
N LEU A 15 8.18 -0.52 6.80
CA LEU A 15 7.56 -0.33 5.49
C LEU A 15 6.06 -0.03 5.65
N ALA A 16 5.53 0.77 4.73
CA ALA A 16 4.14 1.19 4.81
C ALA A 16 3.19 0.12 4.27
N GLY A 17 2.30 -0.35 5.14
CA GLY A 17 1.20 -1.24 4.77
C GLY A 17 0.27 -1.49 5.94
N VAL A 18 -0.93 -1.98 5.60
CA VAL A 18 -1.98 -2.31 6.57
C VAL A 18 -1.98 -3.83 6.78
N PRO A 19 -1.54 -4.34 7.95
CA PRO A 19 -1.50 -5.79 8.19
C PRO A 19 -2.89 -6.45 8.08
N ASP A 20 -2.93 -7.72 7.67
CA ASP A 20 -4.14 -8.55 7.64
C ASP A 20 -3.83 -10.02 7.99
N GLU A 21 -4.89 -10.85 8.09
CA GLU A 21 -4.76 -12.27 8.44
C GLU A 21 -4.25 -13.18 7.31
N PHE A 22 -4.02 -12.65 6.10
CA PHE A 22 -3.73 -13.48 4.94
C PHE A 22 -2.22 -13.71 4.74
N GLN A 23 -1.87 -14.94 4.38
CA GLN A 23 -0.53 -15.26 3.88
C GLN A 23 -0.43 -14.94 2.39
N ARG A 24 0.75 -14.50 1.94
CA ARG A 24 1.04 -14.14 0.54
C ARG A 24 2.02 -15.13 -0.06
N LEU A 25 1.65 -15.75 -1.18
CA LEU A 25 2.39 -16.89 -1.76
C LEU A 25 3.55 -16.47 -2.68
N TRP A 26 3.74 -15.17 -2.87
CA TRP A 26 4.79 -14.59 -3.69
C TRP A 26 5.56 -13.60 -2.81
N THR A 27 6.79 -13.92 -2.38
CA THR A 27 7.73 -12.93 -1.83
C THR A 27 9.13 -13.53 -1.60
N PRO A 28 10.20 -12.96 -2.20
CA PRO A 28 11.57 -13.03 -1.67
C PRO A 28 11.67 -12.38 -0.27
N HIS A 29 10.80 -11.41 0.03
CA HIS A 29 10.64 -10.78 1.35
C HIS A 29 9.96 -11.66 2.41
N ARG A 30 9.88 -12.98 2.17
CA ARG A 30 9.42 -13.96 3.17
C ARG A 30 10.18 -13.80 4.49
N MET A 31 11.42 -13.32 4.48
CA MET A 31 12.20 -13.06 5.69
C MET A 31 11.69 -11.87 6.51
N ALA A 32 11.25 -10.76 5.90
CA ALA A 32 10.59 -9.66 6.62
C ALA A 32 9.23 -10.09 7.20
N TYR A 33 8.56 -11.03 6.51
CA TYR A 33 7.29 -11.66 6.91
C TYR A 33 7.43 -12.60 8.13
N ILE A 34 8.56 -13.31 8.24
CA ILE A 34 8.80 -14.31 9.31
C ILE A 34 9.26 -13.64 10.62
N GLN A 35 9.94 -12.48 10.56
CA GLN A 35 10.50 -11.84 11.75
C GLN A 35 9.57 -10.83 12.44
N ALA A 36 8.57 -10.27 11.74
CA ALA A 36 7.77 -9.17 12.29
C ALA A 36 6.75 -9.61 13.34
N GLY A 37 6.16 -10.81 13.22
CA GLY A 37 4.95 -11.14 13.97
C GLY A 37 3.86 -10.05 13.84
N PRO A 38 2.75 -10.16 14.57
CA PRO A 38 1.77 -9.08 14.67
C PRO A 38 2.21 -8.03 15.69
N GLU A 39 3.51 -7.74 15.82
CA GLU A 39 3.93 -6.69 16.74
C GLU A 39 3.41 -5.35 16.21
N PRO A 40 2.60 -4.61 17.00
CA PRO A 40 2.14 -3.30 16.59
C PRO A 40 3.37 -2.43 16.29
N LEU A 41 3.23 -1.53 15.32
CA LEU A 41 4.19 -0.48 14.97
C LEU A 41 4.50 0.35 16.23
N LYS A 42 5.36 -0.17 17.09
CA LYS A 42 5.80 0.48 18.32
C LYS A 42 6.91 1.41 17.89
N HIS A 43 6.53 2.68 17.81
CA HIS A 43 7.34 3.89 17.97
C HIS A 43 7.28 4.89 16.80
N ASP A 44 7.14 4.46 15.54
CA ASP A 44 7.07 5.39 14.40
C ASP A 44 5.98 5.02 13.38
N CYS A 45 5.21 6.02 12.92
CA CYS A 45 4.20 5.82 11.88
C CYS A 45 4.88 5.56 10.52
N PRO A 46 4.63 4.41 9.87
CA PRO A 46 5.30 4.08 8.62
C PRO A 46 4.88 5.01 7.47
N PHE A 47 3.68 5.59 7.53
CA PHE A 47 3.22 6.60 6.58
C PHE A 47 3.86 7.98 6.80
N CYS A 48 4.35 8.29 8.00
CA CYS A 48 5.18 9.48 8.21
C CYS A 48 6.61 9.25 7.74
N ALA A 49 7.13 8.02 7.89
CA ALA A 49 8.49 7.67 7.49
C ALA A 49 8.64 7.56 5.96
N ALA A 50 7.65 7.03 5.26
CA ALA A 50 7.74 6.74 3.82
C ALA A 50 8.15 7.95 2.95
N PRO A 51 7.59 9.17 3.13
CA PRO A 51 8.00 10.34 2.36
C PRO A 51 9.48 10.75 2.51
N GLY A 52 10.14 10.34 3.61
CA GLY A 52 11.56 10.60 3.87
C GLY A 52 12.52 9.59 3.25
N LYS A 53 12.00 8.52 2.62
CA LYS A 53 12.77 7.52 1.88
C LYS A 53 12.80 7.83 0.38
N SER A 54 13.63 7.11 -0.38
CA SER A 54 13.47 7.06 -1.84
C SER A 54 12.09 6.49 -2.20
N ASP A 55 11.59 6.79 -3.40
CA ASP A 55 10.26 6.33 -3.78
C ASP A 55 10.22 4.79 -3.93
N GLU A 56 11.34 4.17 -4.32
CA GLU A 56 11.51 2.72 -4.37
C GLU A 56 11.36 2.10 -2.98
N GLU A 57 12.10 2.61 -1.99
CA GLU A 57 12.11 2.09 -0.61
C GLU A 57 10.81 2.38 0.14
N GLY A 58 10.18 3.54 -0.14
CA GLY A 58 8.90 3.94 0.42
C GLY A 58 7.69 3.31 -0.29
N LEU A 59 7.91 2.57 -1.38
CA LEU A 59 6.88 2.05 -2.29
C LEU A 59 5.97 3.15 -2.87
N ILE A 60 6.46 4.39 -2.93
CA ILE A 60 5.73 5.56 -3.43
C ILE A 60 5.66 5.49 -4.95
N VAL A 61 4.46 5.71 -5.48
CA VAL A 61 4.20 5.79 -6.93
C VAL A 61 3.95 7.20 -7.41
N ALA A 62 3.51 8.09 -6.52
CA ALA A 62 3.28 9.49 -6.83
C ALA A 62 3.30 10.38 -5.59
N ARG A 63 3.73 11.62 -5.77
CA ARG A 63 3.76 12.67 -4.74
C ARG A 63 2.92 13.86 -5.21
N GLY A 64 1.96 14.26 -4.40
CA GLY A 64 1.23 15.53 -4.52
C GLY A 64 1.77 16.58 -3.54
N GLU A 65 0.98 17.61 -3.29
CA GLU A 65 1.29 18.75 -2.42
C GLU A 65 0.96 18.47 -0.94
N THR A 66 -0.23 17.96 -0.66
CA THR A 66 -0.79 17.64 0.66
C THR A 66 -0.95 16.13 0.91
N ALA A 67 -0.96 15.33 -0.16
CA ALA A 67 -1.06 13.88 -0.12
C ALA A 67 -0.13 13.19 -1.11
N TYR A 68 0.08 11.89 -0.92
CA TYR A 68 0.91 11.05 -1.77
C TYR A 68 0.28 9.65 -1.93
N VAL A 69 0.79 8.88 -2.88
CA VAL A 69 0.28 7.55 -3.22
C VAL A 69 1.40 6.54 -3.16
N LEU A 70 1.12 5.41 -2.52
CA LEU A 70 2.07 4.30 -2.40
C LEU A 70 1.35 2.96 -2.54
N LEU A 71 2.10 1.88 -2.80
CA LEU A 71 1.57 0.53 -2.70
C LEU A 71 1.43 0.10 -1.25
N ASN A 72 0.36 -0.63 -0.95
CA ASN A 72 0.24 -1.33 0.31
C ASN A 72 1.23 -2.52 0.32
N LEU A 73 2.10 -2.61 1.33
CA LEU A 73 2.97 -3.77 1.56
C LEU A 73 2.20 -5.08 1.69
N PHE A 74 0.97 -5.02 2.18
CA PHE A 74 0.07 -6.16 2.37
C PHE A 74 -1.13 -6.04 1.41
N PRO A 75 -0.93 -6.18 0.08
CA PRO A 75 -1.99 -5.93 -0.89
C PRO A 75 -3.08 -7.01 -0.81
N TYR A 76 -4.34 -6.63 -1.08
CA TYR A 76 -5.45 -7.58 -1.23
C TYR A 76 -5.44 -8.21 -2.62
N ASN A 77 -5.10 -7.41 -3.62
CA ASN A 77 -4.83 -7.77 -5.01
C ASN A 77 -3.63 -6.95 -5.51
N SER A 78 -2.95 -7.41 -6.56
CA SER A 78 -1.87 -6.67 -7.21
C SER A 78 -2.34 -5.27 -7.61
N GLY A 79 -1.55 -4.25 -7.27
CA GLY A 79 -1.91 -2.84 -7.50
C GLY A 79 -2.78 -2.22 -6.41
N HIS A 80 -2.92 -2.85 -5.23
CA HIS A 80 -3.55 -2.22 -4.06
C HIS A 80 -2.73 -1.00 -3.62
N LEU A 81 -3.25 0.19 -3.89
CA LEU A 81 -2.66 1.47 -3.51
C LEU A 81 -3.31 2.04 -2.25
N LEU A 82 -2.56 2.89 -1.56
CA LEU A 82 -3.02 3.76 -0.49
C LEU A 82 -2.79 5.22 -0.93
N VAL A 83 -3.78 6.08 -0.69
CA VAL A 83 -3.62 7.54 -0.79
C VAL A 83 -3.60 8.10 0.63
N CYS A 84 -2.50 8.73 1.00
CA CYS A 84 -2.24 9.18 2.36
C CYS A 84 -1.92 10.68 2.38
N PRO A 85 -2.49 11.46 3.32
CA PRO A 85 -2.01 12.82 3.58
C PRO A 85 -0.60 12.78 4.16
N TYR A 86 0.20 13.82 3.93
CA TYR A 86 1.50 13.96 4.61
C TYR A 86 1.34 14.24 6.11
N ARG A 87 0.31 15.02 6.46
CA ARG A 87 0.01 15.35 7.86
C ARG A 87 -0.46 14.10 8.62
N HIS A 88 0.00 13.95 9.85
CA HIS A 88 -0.36 12.84 10.72
C HIS A 88 -1.68 13.12 11.46
N PHE A 89 -2.76 12.49 11.01
CA PHE A 89 -4.06 12.49 11.69
C PHE A 89 -4.84 11.24 11.28
N GLY A 90 -5.71 10.73 12.17
CA GLY A 90 -6.35 9.43 11.97
C GLY A 90 -7.71 9.52 11.28
N SER A 91 -8.53 10.50 11.67
CA SER A 91 -9.93 10.55 11.30
C SER A 91 -10.17 11.43 10.07
N TYR A 92 -11.03 10.98 9.16
CA TYR A 92 -11.28 11.69 7.90
C TYR A 92 -11.91 13.08 8.10
N ASP A 93 -12.67 13.28 9.18
CA ASP A 93 -13.28 14.55 9.55
C ASP A 93 -12.26 15.60 10.07
N GLU A 94 -11.01 15.20 10.32
CA GLU A 94 -9.91 16.11 10.64
C GLU A 94 -9.19 16.66 9.40
N ALA A 95 -9.50 16.15 8.19
CA ALA A 95 -8.86 16.56 6.95
C ALA A 95 -9.27 17.99 6.55
N THR A 96 -8.32 18.77 6.02
CA THR A 96 -8.64 20.09 5.46
C THR A 96 -9.34 19.94 4.10
N PRO A 97 -10.06 20.97 3.61
CA PRO A 97 -10.67 20.94 2.28
C PRO A 97 -9.66 20.65 1.15
N GLU A 98 -8.44 21.15 1.27
CA GLU A 98 -7.35 20.94 0.31
C GLU A 98 -6.88 19.49 0.32
N GLU A 99 -6.68 18.89 1.50
CA GLU A 99 -6.32 17.48 1.66
C GLU A 99 -7.41 16.57 1.08
N VAL A 100 -8.69 16.86 1.36
CA VAL A 100 -9.83 16.11 0.81
C VAL A 100 -9.85 16.19 -0.72
N ALA A 101 -9.67 17.39 -1.29
CA ALA A 101 -9.67 17.60 -2.73
C ALA A 101 -8.54 16.82 -3.40
N GLU A 102 -7.33 16.86 -2.84
CA GLU A 102 -6.18 16.19 -3.42
C GLU A 102 -6.23 14.66 -3.25
N ILE A 103 -6.66 14.15 -2.08
CA ILE A 103 -6.91 12.71 -1.90
C ILE A 103 -7.88 12.20 -2.96
N GLY A 104 -8.97 12.94 -3.21
CA GLY A 104 -9.93 12.63 -4.27
C GLY A 104 -9.32 12.66 -5.67
N ALA A 105 -8.52 13.69 -5.99
CA ALA A 105 -7.86 13.82 -7.28
C ALA A 105 -6.84 12.70 -7.54
N LEU A 106 -5.99 12.40 -6.57
CA LEU A 106 -5.01 11.31 -6.63
C LEU A 106 -5.70 9.95 -6.74
N THR A 107 -6.82 9.73 -6.05
CA THR A 107 -7.63 8.51 -6.18
C THR A 107 -8.13 8.33 -7.62
N GLN A 108 -8.64 9.39 -8.26
CA GLN A 108 -9.08 9.32 -9.65
C GLN A 108 -7.92 9.01 -10.62
N VAL A 109 -6.75 9.60 -10.40
CA VAL A 109 -5.54 9.30 -11.18
C VAL A 109 -5.15 7.84 -10.99
N ALA A 110 -5.06 7.35 -9.75
CA ALA A 110 -4.76 5.97 -9.42
C ALA A 110 -5.68 4.99 -10.16
N MET A 111 -6.98 5.22 -10.18
CA MET A 111 -7.93 4.38 -10.91
C MET A 111 -7.69 4.37 -12.42
N ARG A 112 -7.37 5.51 -13.03
CA ARG A 112 -7.05 5.61 -14.46
C ARG A 112 -5.77 4.87 -14.81
N VAL A 113 -4.74 5.06 -13.99
CA VAL A 113 -3.43 4.39 -14.14
C VAL A 113 -3.61 2.87 -14.01
N LEU A 114 -4.21 2.39 -12.92
CA LEU A 114 -4.44 0.97 -12.66
C LEU A 114 -5.25 0.30 -13.77
N ARG A 115 -6.29 0.97 -14.30
CA ARG A 115 -7.06 0.44 -15.43
C ARG A 115 -6.17 0.24 -16.66
N LYS A 116 -5.25 1.17 -16.92
CA LYS A 116 -4.32 1.09 -18.07
C LYS A 116 -3.24 0.03 -17.88
N VAL A 117 -2.63 -0.05 -16.70
CA VAL A 117 -1.44 -0.91 -16.48
C VAL A 117 -1.78 -2.33 -16.07
N ALA A 118 -2.94 -2.54 -15.41
CA ALA A 118 -3.35 -3.82 -14.87
C ALA A 118 -4.60 -4.42 -15.55
N ASN A 119 -5.26 -3.65 -16.43
CA ASN A 119 -6.48 -4.06 -17.13
C ASN A 119 -7.56 -4.62 -16.17
N CYS A 120 -7.76 -3.96 -15.05
CA CYS A 120 -8.75 -4.34 -14.04
C CYS A 120 -10.16 -3.94 -14.44
N ASP A 121 -11.14 -4.75 -14.04
CA ASP A 121 -12.56 -4.60 -14.39
C ASP A 121 -13.30 -3.59 -13.48
N GLY A 122 -12.80 -3.39 -12.26
CA GLY A 122 -13.43 -2.53 -11.27
C GLY A 122 -12.53 -2.16 -10.10
N PHE A 123 -13.12 -1.49 -9.10
CA PHE A 123 -12.40 -1.01 -7.91
C PHE A 123 -13.25 -1.12 -6.66
N ASN A 124 -12.60 -1.41 -5.53
CA ASN A 124 -13.11 -1.02 -4.21
C ASN A 124 -12.31 0.17 -3.69
N LEU A 125 -13.04 1.17 -3.21
CA LEU A 125 -12.51 2.33 -2.52
C LEU A 125 -13.07 2.31 -1.10
N GLY A 126 -12.21 2.46 -0.09
CA GLY A 126 -12.67 2.62 1.29
C GLY A 126 -11.60 3.16 2.22
N MET A 127 -12.05 3.65 3.38
CA MET A 127 -11.22 4.02 4.52
C MET A 127 -11.81 3.32 5.74
N ASN A 128 -10.96 2.70 6.56
CA ASN A 128 -11.37 2.21 7.87
C ASN A 128 -11.12 3.33 8.89
N GLN A 129 -12.15 3.72 9.66
CA GLN A 129 -12.10 4.85 10.59
C GLN A 129 -12.10 4.36 12.04
N GLY A 130 -10.92 4.41 12.68
CA GLY A 130 -10.69 3.90 14.03
C GLY A 130 -10.36 2.40 14.09
N GLU A 131 -9.77 1.97 15.21
CA GLU A 131 -9.29 0.58 15.40
C GLU A 131 -10.42 -0.46 15.24
N VAL A 132 -11.61 -0.17 15.79
CA VAL A 132 -12.78 -1.06 15.73
C VAL A 132 -13.28 -1.26 14.30
N ALA A 133 -13.08 -0.27 13.42
CA ALA A 133 -13.43 -0.38 12.01
C ALA A 133 -12.39 -1.17 11.19
N GLY A 134 -11.33 -1.68 11.82
CA GLY A 134 -10.28 -2.45 11.16
C GLY A 134 -9.18 -1.60 10.54
N ALA A 135 -8.96 -0.38 11.03
CA ALA A 135 -7.81 0.42 10.61
C ALA A 135 -6.52 -0.17 11.19
N GLY A 136 -5.74 -0.87 10.37
CA GLY A 136 -4.47 -1.50 10.83
C GLY A 136 -3.41 -0.49 11.27
N VAL A 137 -3.55 0.78 10.85
CA VAL A 137 -2.79 1.93 11.38
C VAL A 137 -3.78 3.07 11.63
N ALA A 138 -4.51 3.00 12.74
CA ALA A 138 -5.63 3.91 13.02
C ALA A 138 -5.24 5.39 13.20
N ALA A 139 -3.99 5.68 13.54
CA ALA A 139 -3.51 7.04 13.83
C ALA A 139 -3.22 7.89 12.57
N HIS A 140 -3.21 7.29 11.37
CA HIS A 140 -2.89 7.99 10.13
C HIS A 140 -3.86 7.58 9.02
N LEU A 141 -4.65 8.53 8.53
CA LEU A 141 -5.65 8.35 7.48
C LEU A 141 -5.03 7.76 6.22
N HIS A 142 -5.70 6.78 5.62
CA HIS A 142 -5.32 6.23 4.33
C HIS A 142 -6.55 5.72 3.57
N GLN A 143 -6.67 6.14 2.32
CA GLN A 143 -7.71 5.68 1.39
C GLN A 143 -7.19 4.48 0.60
N HIS A 144 -7.88 3.35 0.70
CA HIS A 144 -7.58 2.17 -0.10
C HIS A 144 -8.10 2.35 -1.53
N VAL A 145 -7.27 2.00 -2.52
CA VAL A 145 -7.65 1.85 -3.92
C VAL A 145 -7.30 0.43 -4.34
N VAL A 146 -8.31 -0.45 -4.37
CA VAL A 146 -8.12 -1.88 -4.62
C VAL A 146 -8.67 -2.22 -6.01
N PRO A 147 -7.81 -2.54 -7.01
CA PRO A 147 -8.27 -3.03 -8.30
C PRO A 147 -8.90 -4.42 -8.16
N ARG A 148 -9.97 -4.65 -8.93
CA ARG A 148 -10.77 -5.89 -8.92
C ARG A 148 -10.88 -6.47 -10.33
N TRP A 149 -10.92 -7.79 -10.40
CA TRP A 149 -11.22 -8.54 -11.62
C TRP A 149 -12.44 -9.43 -11.39
N ALA A 150 -13.20 -9.73 -12.43
CA ALA A 150 -14.39 -10.57 -12.36
C ALA A 150 -14.13 -11.95 -11.74
N THR A 151 -12.88 -12.44 -11.79
CA THR A 151 -12.46 -13.77 -11.32
C THR A 151 -11.39 -13.74 -10.23
N ASP A 152 -11.21 -12.61 -9.51
CA ASP A 152 -10.16 -12.48 -8.48
C ASP A 152 -10.48 -13.17 -7.14
N ALA A 153 -11.72 -13.62 -6.96
CA ALA A 153 -12.17 -14.37 -5.81
C ALA A 153 -12.24 -15.87 -6.14
N ASN A 154 -11.47 -16.67 -5.41
CA ASN A 154 -11.53 -18.13 -5.44
C ASN A 154 -11.53 -18.67 -3.99
N PHE A 155 -11.52 -19.99 -3.81
CA PHE A 155 -11.65 -20.59 -2.48
C PHE A 155 -10.39 -20.49 -1.60
N PHE A 156 -9.21 -20.19 -2.17
CA PHE A 156 -7.92 -20.19 -1.44
C PHE A 156 -7.89 -19.19 -0.27
N PRO A 157 -8.28 -17.91 -0.45
CA PRO A 157 -8.33 -16.96 0.65
C PRO A 157 -9.30 -17.36 1.77
N ILE A 158 -10.38 -18.07 1.43
CA ILE A 158 -11.42 -18.45 2.39
C ILE A 158 -10.99 -19.67 3.22
N ILE A 159 -10.48 -20.71 2.57
CA ILE A 159 -10.19 -21.99 3.22
C ILE A 159 -8.76 -22.01 3.76
N ALA A 160 -7.80 -21.51 2.98
CA ALA A 160 -6.37 -21.58 3.30
C ALA A 160 -5.82 -20.27 3.87
N LYS A 161 -6.65 -19.23 4.04
CA LYS A 161 -6.22 -17.87 4.42
C LYS A 161 -5.00 -17.39 3.63
N THR A 162 -4.98 -17.71 2.33
CA THR A 162 -3.80 -17.50 1.47
C THR A 162 -4.20 -16.81 0.18
N LYS A 163 -3.45 -15.77 -0.21
CA LYS A 163 -3.57 -15.05 -1.48
C LYS A 163 -2.35 -15.30 -2.35
N ALA A 164 -2.59 -15.80 -3.56
CA ALA A 164 -1.57 -15.85 -4.60
C ALA A 164 -1.53 -14.49 -5.32
N LEU A 165 -0.37 -13.85 -5.34
CA LEU A 165 -0.12 -12.61 -6.07
C LEU A 165 0.84 -12.92 -7.22
N PRO A 166 0.45 -12.66 -8.48
CA PRO A 166 1.22 -13.14 -9.64
C PRO A 166 2.45 -12.28 -9.98
N GLN A 167 2.60 -11.09 -9.39
CA GLN A 167 3.64 -10.11 -9.76
C GLN A 167 4.42 -9.60 -8.56
N LEU A 168 5.68 -9.22 -8.79
CA LEU A 168 6.52 -8.64 -7.76
C LEU A 168 6.04 -7.25 -7.33
N LEU A 169 6.06 -6.95 -6.03
CA LEU A 169 5.64 -5.64 -5.51
C LEU A 169 6.44 -4.49 -6.14
N GLY A 170 7.77 -4.66 -6.30
CA GLY A 170 8.62 -3.70 -6.98
C GLY A 170 8.30 -3.52 -8.47
N GLU A 171 7.97 -4.60 -9.17
CA GLU A 171 7.56 -4.53 -10.59
C GLU A 171 6.22 -3.82 -10.74
N VAL A 172 5.26 -4.12 -9.86
CA VAL A 172 3.96 -3.42 -9.82
C VAL A 172 4.17 -1.95 -9.51
N ARG A 173 5.03 -1.61 -8.54
CA ARG A 173 5.36 -0.24 -8.16
C ARG A 173 5.88 0.54 -9.36
N GLN A 174 6.86 -0.01 -10.05
CA GLN A 174 7.47 0.61 -11.23
C GLN A 174 6.44 0.82 -12.34
N SER A 175 5.67 -0.22 -12.66
CA SER A 175 4.63 -0.16 -13.70
C SER A 175 3.58 0.92 -13.43
N VAL A 176 3.15 1.06 -12.17
CA VAL A 176 2.20 2.11 -11.75
C VAL A 176 2.84 3.49 -11.81
N ALA A 177 4.08 3.65 -11.32
CA ALA A 177 4.80 4.92 -11.35
C ALA A 177 5.05 5.40 -12.80
N ASP A 178 5.48 4.51 -13.69
CA ASP A 178 5.69 4.80 -15.13
C ASP A 178 4.37 5.19 -15.84
N GLY A 179 3.25 4.65 -15.36
CA GLY A 179 1.93 4.97 -15.87
C GLY A 179 1.37 6.29 -15.35
N TRP A 180 1.98 6.89 -14.32
CA TRP A 180 1.50 8.10 -13.69
C TRP A 180 1.74 9.32 -14.61
N PRO A 181 0.75 10.22 -14.78
CA PRO A 181 0.95 11.41 -15.59
C PRO A 181 2.01 12.33 -14.96
N VAL A 182 2.93 12.82 -15.78
CA VAL A 182 3.85 13.90 -15.40
C VAL A 182 3.03 15.19 -15.30
N LEU A 183 3.10 15.87 -14.14
CA LEU A 183 2.49 17.19 -13.92
C LEU A 183 3.33 18.29 -14.58
#